data_AF-A0A290MMA6-F1
#
_entry.id   AF-A0A290MMA6-F1
#
_cell.length_a   1.000
_cell.length_b   1.000
_cell.length_c   1.000
_cell.angle_alpha   90.00
_cell.angle_beta   90.00
_cell.angle_gamma   90.00
#
_symmetry.space_group_name_H-M   'P 1'
#
loop_
_entity.id
_entity.type
_entity.pdbx_description
1 polymer ?
#
loop_
_entity_poly.entity_id
_entity_poly.type
_entity_poly.pdbx_seq_one_letter_code
_entity_poly.pdbx_strand_id
1 'polypeptide(L)'
;MSAPDRRLTLVRDGVADRRLEGLVPAERFADVTPMQVSAPIASLRKAPEPDAEQEDQLVFGELFDVLFEAGDFAFGQARRDRYVGYVLSEALSAPVLTPDHRIAVPRTYAFAEPDIKSAIVGLYSLNALVGIEAREGRFVKGARAGWFVDHHLAPIGGGFETDYVAVAERFLHAPYQWGGRESLGLDCSALVQQALYACGRACPRDTDLQRDFFPEIAEAERRRGDLVFWKGHVAILLDPDTILHANAHHMATAIEPLAEAIARIAATPTGGVLGYRRV
;
A
#
# COMPACT_ATOMS: atom_id res chain seq x y z
N MET A 1 30.47 -2.75 -4.30
CA MET A 1 29.10 -2.99 -3.81
C MET A 1 28.22 -1.91 -4.40
N SER A 2 27.06 -2.25 -4.98
CA SER A 2 26.09 -1.24 -5.43
C SER A 2 25.63 -0.42 -4.23
N ALA A 3 25.27 0.85 -4.45
CA ALA A 3 24.67 1.66 -3.40
C ALA A 3 23.38 0.96 -2.90
N PRO A 4 23.12 0.94 -1.59
CA PRO A 4 21.89 0.37 -1.06
C PRO A 4 20.66 1.12 -1.59
N ASP A 5 19.57 0.39 -1.86
CA ASP A 5 18.32 1.00 -2.32
C ASP A 5 17.72 1.86 -1.20
N ARG A 6 17.61 3.17 -1.45
CA ARG A 6 17.09 4.14 -0.48
C ARG A 6 15.67 3.85 -0.01
N ARG A 7 14.89 3.12 -0.82
CA ARG A 7 13.49 2.80 -0.52
C ARG A 7 13.38 1.72 0.54
N LEU A 8 14.40 0.87 0.66
CA LEU A 8 14.38 -0.33 1.52
C LEU A 8 15.42 -0.27 2.64
N THR A 9 16.38 0.64 2.53
CA THR A 9 17.49 0.79 3.47
C THR A 9 17.27 2.00 4.35
N LEU A 10 17.00 1.79 5.63
CA LEU A 10 16.69 2.85 6.60
C LEU A 10 17.96 3.62 7.01
N VAL A 11 18.43 4.48 6.11
CA VAL A 11 19.59 5.37 6.29
C VAL A 11 19.36 6.71 5.61
N ARG A 12 19.66 7.80 6.32
CA ARG A 12 19.54 9.18 5.82
C ARG A 12 20.35 10.13 6.68
N ASP A 13 20.97 11.13 6.04
CA ASP A 13 21.68 12.23 6.71
C ASP A 13 22.67 11.77 7.80
N GLY A 14 23.45 10.74 7.48
CA GLY A 14 24.46 10.17 8.39
C GLY A 14 23.92 9.26 9.49
N VAL A 15 22.60 9.08 9.59
CA VAL A 15 21.95 8.23 10.59
C VAL A 15 21.42 6.96 9.94
N ALA A 16 21.77 5.80 10.49
CA ALA A 16 21.20 4.51 10.10
C ALA A 16 20.51 3.83 11.28
N ASP A 17 19.55 2.97 10.97
CA ASP A 17 19.01 2.01 11.93
C ASP A 17 20.14 1.12 12.52
N ARG A 18 20.13 0.91 13.84
CA ARG A 18 21.10 0.04 14.55
C ARG A 18 21.23 -1.35 13.93
N ARG A 19 20.16 -1.89 13.33
CA ARG A 19 20.17 -3.19 12.63
C ARG A 19 21.11 -3.22 11.41
N LEU A 20 21.53 -2.06 10.91
CA LEU A 20 22.43 -1.91 9.76
C LEU A 20 23.90 -1.72 10.15
N GLU A 21 24.24 -1.78 11.43
CA GLU A 21 25.62 -1.66 11.91
C GLU A 21 26.51 -2.76 11.32
N GLY A 22 27.60 -2.35 10.66
CA GLY A 22 28.48 -3.25 9.92
C GLY A 22 28.00 -3.66 8.52
N LEU A 23 26.77 -3.27 8.12
CA LEU A 23 26.20 -3.54 6.79
C LEU A 23 26.24 -2.33 5.87
N VAL A 24 26.08 -1.12 6.42
CA VAL A 24 26.11 0.14 5.65
C VAL A 24 26.98 1.18 6.35
N PRO A 25 27.62 2.10 5.60
CA PRO A 25 28.30 3.24 6.21
C PRO A 25 27.28 4.25 6.76
N ALA A 26 27.48 4.68 8.00
CA ALA A 26 26.74 5.77 8.65
C ALA A 26 27.64 6.46 9.69
N GLU A 27 27.35 7.72 10.00
CA GLU A 27 28.05 8.47 11.05
C GLU A 27 27.62 7.99 12.44
N ARG A 28 26.34 7.61 12.58
CA ARG A 28 25.80 7.01 13.81
C ARG A 28 24.69 6.01 13.51
N PHE A 29 24.53 5.09 14.46
CA PHE A 29 23.47 4.09 14.48
C PHE A 29 22.49 4.38 15.62
N ALA A 30 21.19 4.29 15.36
CA ALA A 30 20.15 4.61 16.34
C ALA A 30 19.04 3.53 16.37
N ASP A 31 18.45 3.34 17.55
CA ASP A 31 17.24 2.52 17.68
C ASP A 31 16.03 3.25 17.10
N VAL A 32 15.13 2.48 16.50
CA VAL A 32 13.85 2.99 16.02
C VAL A 32 12.80 3.03 17.13
N THR A 33 11.91 4.01 17.07
CA THR A 33 10.72 4.09 17.92
C THR A 33 9.52 3.56 17.13
N PRO A 34 8.87 2.47 17.60
CA PRO A 34 7.71 1.93 16.91
C PRO A 34 6.48 2.81 17.12
N MET A 35 5.93 3.30 16.02
CA MET A 35 4.71 4.10 15.99
C MET A 35 3.64 3.40 15.16
N GLN A 36 2.38 3.71 15.43
CA GLN A 36 1.23 3.21 14.67
C GLN A 36 0.54 4.36 13.96
N VAL A 37 0.14 4.14 12.71
CA VAL A 37 -0.65 5.11 11.94
C VAL A 37 -2.04 5.23 12.56
N SER A 38 -2.39 6.43 13.01
CA SER A 38 -3.69 6.76 13.62
C SER A 38 -4.58 7.62 12.72
N ALA A 39 -4.01 8.26 11.69
CA ALA A 39 -4.79 8.83 10.60
C ALA A 39 -5.38 7.72 9.70
N PRO A 40 -6.52 7.93 9.03
CA PRO A 40 -7.06 6.92 8.12
C PRO A 40 -6.08 6.51 7.00
N ILE A 41 -5.31 7.49 6.51
CA ILE A 41 -4.24 7.38 5.53
C ILE A 41 -3.14 8.37 5.91
N ALA A 42 -1.88 7.97 5.73
CA ALA A 42 -0.73 8.85 5.90
C ALA A 42 0.18 8.80 4.66
N SER A 43 0.45 9.94 4.03
CA SER A 43 1.42 10.02 2.93
C SER A 43 2.83 9.70 3.42
N LEU A 44 3.55 8.86 2.68
CA LEU A 44 4.97 8.63 2.83
C LEU A 44 5.70 9.34 1.68
N ARG A 45 6.51 10.32 2.06
CA ARG A 45 7.10 11.31 1.16
C ARG A 45 8.60 11.17 1.06
N LYS A 46 9.13 11.72 -0.02
CA LYS A 46 10.56 11.74 -0.34
C LYS A 46 11.39 12.72 0.50
N ALA A 47 10.75 13.78 1.01
CA ALA A 47 11.34 14.85 1.80
C ALA A 47 10.37 15.32 2.89
N PRO A 48 10.86 15.94 3.99
CA PRO A 48 10.05 16.40 5.11
C PRO A 48 9.35 17.73 4.81
N GLU A 49 8.60 17.79 3.70
CA GLU A 49 7.90 18.99 3.23
C GLU A 49 6.46 18.61 2.85
N PRO A 50 5.44 19.45 3.13
CA PRO A 50 4.04 19.14 2.83
C PRO A 50 3.74 18.90 1.35
N ASP A 51 4.49 19.53 0.45
CA ASP A 51 4.36 19.44 -1.00
C ASP A 51 5.41 18.52 -1.65
N ALA A 52 6.27 17.89 -0.86
CA ALA A 52 7.20 16.88 -1.36
C ALA A 52 6.45 15.72 -2.03
N GLU A 53 7.09 15.16 -3.07
CA GLU A 53 6.61 13.99 -3.79
C GLU A 53 6.19 12.86 -2.82
N GLN A 54 4.95 12.42 -2.98
CA GLN A 54 4.45 11.20 -2.34
C GLN A 54 4.97 10.00 -3.14
N GLU A 55 5.65 9.09 -2.46
CA GLU A 55 6.17 7.86 -3.07
C GLU A 55 5.33 6.65 -2.62
N ASP A 56 4.71 6.75 -1.45
CA ASP A 56 3.83 5.72 -0.90
C ASP A 56 2.77 6.33 0.04
N GLN A 57 1.86 5.52 0.56
CA GLN A 57 0.94 5.81 1.65
C GLN A 57 1.00 4.69 2.68
N LEU A 58 0.73 4.99 3.94
CA LEU A 58 0.39 3.98 4.94
C LEU A 58 -1.11 4.03 5.19
N VAL A 59 -1.72 2.85 5.41
CA VAL A 59 -3.14 2.77 5.82
C VAL A 59 -3.25 2.68 7.34
N PHE A 60 -4.39 3.11 7.89
CA PHE A 60 -4.65 3.09 9.33
C PHE A 60 -4.25 1.78 10.01
N GLY A 61 -3.61 1.90 11.18
CA GLY A 61 -3.18 0.78 12.00
C GLY A 61 -1.87 0.12 11.56
N GLU A 62 -1.34 0.46 10.37
CA GLU A 62 0.02 0.04 9.97
C GLU A 62 1.07 0.59 10.93
N LEU A 63 2.20 -0.12 11.03
CA LEU A 63 3.30 0.25 11.89
C LEU A 63 4.41 0.93 11.10
N PHE A 64 4.97 1.98 11.71
CA PHE A 64 6.06 2.76 11.17
C PHE A 64 7.17 2.87 12.22
N ASP A 65 8.35 2.38 11.90
CA ASP A 65 9.54 2.46 12.74
C ASP A 65 10.22 3.82 12.51
N VAL A 66 10.02 4.77 13.42
CA VAL A 66 10.60 6.12 13.34
C VAL A 66 12.07 6.07 13.73
N LEU A 67 12.96 6.56 12.87
CA LEU A 67 14.39 6.69 13.15
C LEU A 67 14.73 8.06 13.77
N PHE A 68 14.16 9.13 13.22
CA PHE A 68 14.31 10.49 13.74
C PHE A 68 13.17 11.41 13.28
N GLU A 69 12.99 12.51 14.00
CA GLU A 69 12.06 13.59 13.64
C GLU A 69 12.80 14.71 12.88
N ALA A 70 12.13 15.33 11.92
CA ALA A 70 12.60 16.44 11.10
C ALA A 70 11.45 17.46 10.95
N GLY A 71 11.34 18.39 11.90
CA GLY A 71 10.21 19.31 11.97
C GLY A 71 8.91 18.56 12.32
N ASP A 72 7.88 18.74 11.50
CA ASP A 72 6.58 18.08 11.66
C ASP A 72 6.52 16.67 11.01
N PHE A 73 7.66 16.16 10.55
CA PHE A 73 7.77 14.87 9.87
C PHE A 73 8.68 13.91 10.63
N ALA A 74 8.27 12.66 10.68
CA ALA A 74 9.07 11.53 11.13
C ALA A 74 9.70 10.83 9.92
N PHE A 75 11.03 10.68 9.92
CA PHE A 75 11.72 9.79 8.98
C PHE A 75 11.78 8.38 9.56
N GLY A 76 11.44 7.38 8.76
CA GLY A 76 11.35 6.01 9.26
C GLY A 76 11.05 4.99 8.17
N GLN A 77 10.62 3.81 8.61
CA GLN A 77 10.33 2.67 7.74
C GLN A 77 8.98 2.04 8.04
N ALA A 78 8.16 1.87 7.01
CA ALA A 78 6.95 1.07 7.04
C ALA A 78 7.27 -0.39 7.34
N ARG A 79 6.62 -1.00 8.34
CA ARG A 79 6.91 -2.41 8.67
C ARG A 79 6.37 -3.40 7.65
N ARG A 80 5.30 -3.04 6.92
CA ARG A 80 4.55 -3.97 6.08
C ARG A 80 5.30 -4.36 4.80
N ASP A 81 5.88 -3.38 4.11
CA ASP A 81 6.64 -3.55 2.86
C ASP A 81 8.07 -3.01 2.94
N ARG A 82 8.51 -2.55 4.12
CA ARG A 82 9.87 -2.03 4.38
C ARG A 82 10.15 -0.71 3.68
N TYR A 83 9.14 0.00 3.16
CA TYR A 83 9.36 1.28 2.48
C TYR A 83 9.84 2.37 3.43
N VAL A 84 10.81 3.18 2.99
CA VAL A 84 11.48 4.21 3.78
C VAL A 84 11.11 5.59 3.26
N GLY A 85 10.79 6.52 4.17
CA GLY A 85 10.51 7.91 3.82
C GLY A 85 10.06 8.74 5.00
N TYR A 86 9.41 9.87 4.70
CA TYR A 86 8.93 10.85 5.68
C TYR A 86 7.41 10.79 5.80
N VAL A 87 6.90 10.76 7.02
CA VAL A 87 5.46 10.76 7.35
C VAL A 87 5.19 11.91 8.30
N LEU A 88 4.04 12.59 8.18
CA LEU A 88 3.64 13.61 9.15
C LEU A 88 3.53 12.98 10.54
N SER A 89 4.21 13.55 11.54
CA SER A 89 4.28 12.97 12.88
C SER A 89 2.91 12.95 13.57
N GLU A 90 2.02 13.89 13.22
CA GLU A 90 0.62 13.91 13.70
C GLU A 90 -0.23 12.72 13.21
N ALA A 91 0.16 12.07 12.10
CA ALA A 91 -0.52 10.89 11.59
C ALA A 91 -0.13 9.60 12.35
N LEU A 92 0.83 9.70 13.27
CA LEU A 92 1.38 8.60 14.04
C LEU A 92 0.98 8.72 15.51
N SER A 93 0.89 7.59 16.21
CA SER A 93 0.56 7.55 17.62
C SER A 93 1.22 6.38 18.35
N ALA A 94 1.55 6.62 19.62
CA ALA A 94 2.01 5.62 20.57
C ALA A 94 1.03 5.54 21.76
N PRO A 95 0.93 4.41 22.49
CA PRO A 95 1.64 3.15 22.24
C PRO A 95 1.10 2.42 20.99
N VAL A 96 1.82 1.42 20.48
CA VAL A 96 1.28 0.52 19.45
C VAL A 96 0.18 -0.36 20.05
N LEU A 97 -0.99 -0.37 19.42
CA LEU A 97 -2.09 -1.27 19.79
C LEU A 97 -2.05 -2.50 18.90
N THR A 98 -2.36 -3.68 19.48
CA THR A 98 -2.42 -4.93 18.71
C THR A 98 -3.74 -5.01 17.95
N PRO A 99 -3.74 -4.99 16.62
CA PRO A 99 -4.97 -5.20 15.86
C PRO A 99 -5.35 -6.68 15.86
N ASP A 100 -6.65 -6.96 15.83
CA ASP A 100 -7.22 -8.30 15.70
C ASP A 100 -8.12 -8.43 14.47
N HIS A 101 -8.46 -7.32 13.80
CA HIS A 101 -9.27 -7.28 12.59
C HIS A 101 -8.63 -6.37 11.52
N ARG A 102 -9.11 -6.53 10.30
CA ARG A 102 -8.82 -5.65 9.17
C ARG A 102 -10.10 -5.21 8.49
N ILE A 103 -10.07 -4.08 7.80
CA ILE A 103 -11.12 -3.72 6.84
C ILE A 103 -11.01 -4.64 5.62
N ALA A 104 -12.10 -5.31 5.26
CA ALA A 104 -12.18 -6.32 4.20
C ALA A 104 -12.93 -5.84 2.93
N VAL A 105 -13.51 -4.65 2.99
CA VAL A 105 -14.16 -3.97 1.86
C VAL A 105 -13.25 -2.87 1.31
N PRO A 106 -13.43 -2.41 0.05
CA PRO A 106 -12.62 -1.32 -0.51
C PRO A 106 -12.62 -0.06 0.38
N ARG A 107 -13.74 0.21 1.06
CA ARG A 107 -13.93 1.38 1.90
C ARG A 107 -15.05 1.20 2.91
N THR A 108 -14.88 1.77 4.10
CA THR A 108 -15.94 1.94 5.10
C THR A 108 -15.81 3.27 5.85
N TYR A 109 -16.94 3.79 6.32
CA TYR A 109 -16.95 4.87 7.31
C TYR A 109 -16.78 4.30 8.72
N ALA A 110 -16.18 5.10 9.61
CA ALA A 110 -16.37 4.96 11.05
C ALA A 110 -17.27 6.08 11.55
N PHE A 111 -18.20 5.74 12.43
CA PHE A 111 -19.21 6.63 13.00
C PHE A 111 -18.86 6.98 14.46
N ALA A 112 -19.30 8.14 14.95
CA ALA A 112 -19.06 8.57 16.32
C ALA A 112 -19.79 7.69 17.34
N GLU A 113 -20.98 7.23 16.98
CA GLU A 113 -21.85 6.33 17.75
C GLU A 113 -22.20 5.10 16.89
N PRO A 114 -22.75 4.00 17.47
CA PRO A 114 -23.22 2.83 16.71
C PRO A 114 -24.55 3.13 15.98
N ASP A 115 -24.56 4.22 15.22
CA ASP A 115 -25.66 4.73 14.41
C ASP A 115 -25.10 5.33 13.11
N ILE A 116 -25.66 4.91 11.97
CA ILE A 116 -25.30 5.43 10.64
C ILE A 116 -25.65 6.91 10.45
N LYS A 117 -26.50 7.47 11.31
CA LYS A 117 -26.88 8.89 11.29
C LYS A 117 -25.97 9.76 12.15
N SER A 118 -25.08 9.16 12.94
CA SER A 118 -24.13 9.91 13.75
C SER A 118 -22.99 10.48 12.89
N ALA A 119 -22.19 11.37 13.48
CA ALA A 119 -21.10 12.02 12.77
C ALA A 119 -20.08 10.99 12.23
N ILE A 120 -19.56 11.24 11.04
CA ILE A 120 -18.49 10.43 10.46
C ILE A 120 -17.17 10.87 11.09
N VAL A 121 -16.45 9.92 11.69
CA VAL A 121 -15.15 10.13 12.32
C VAL A 121 -14.01 9.99 11.31
N GLY A 122 -14.17 9.09 10.33
CA GLY A 122 -13.16 8.90 9.30
C GLY A 122 -13.57 7.91 8.23
N LEU A 123 -12.74 7.84 7.20
CA LEU A 123 -12.93 6.99 6.03
C LEU A 123 -11.76 6.03 5.90
N TYR A 124 -12.02 4.74 6.03
CA TYR A 124 -10.99 3.71 6.17
C TYR A 124 -11.04 2.77 4.97
N SER A 125 -9.87 2.46 4.45
CA SER A 125 -9.71 1.68 3.22
C SER A 125 -9.39 0.22 3.51
N LEU A 126 -9.55 -0.62 2.49
CA LEU A 126 -9.15 -2.03 2.50
C LEU A 126 -7.77 -2.21 3.14
N ASN A 127 -7.60 -3.29 3.92
CA ASN A 127 -6.36 -3.65 4.60
C ASN A 127 -5.91 -2.75 5.75
N ALA A 128 -6.67 -1.71 6.11
CA ALA A 128 -6.49 -1.01 7.39
C ALA A 128 -6.69 -1.99 8.55
N LEU A 129 -5.88 -1.81 9.61
CA LEU A 129 -5.80 -2.72 10.76
C LEU A 129 -6.47 -2.09 11.98
N VAL A 130 -7.32 -2.84 12.66
CA VAL A 130 -8.16 -2.32 13.75
C VAL A 130 -8.14 -3.31 14.92
N GLY A 131 -7.97 -2.80 16.14
CA GLY A 131 -8.24 -3.55 17.37
C GLY A 131 -9.67 -3.29 17.83
N ILE A 132 -10.45 -4.34 18.09
CA ILE A 132 -11.85 -4.20 18.50
C ILE A 132 -11.98 -3.94 20.00
N GLU A 133 -12.69 -2.88 20.38
CA GLU A 133 -12.93 -2.50 21.78
C GLU A 133 -14.32 -2.93 22.28
N ALA A 134 -15.33 -2.85 21.41
CA ALA A 134 -16.71 -3.13 21.76
C ALA A 134 -17.54 -3.53 20.54
N ARG A 135 -18.69 -4.17 20.78
CA ARG A 135 -19.68 -4.56 19.77
C ARG A 135 -21.07 -4.15 20.25
N GLU A 136 -21.85 -3.52 19.37
CA GLU A 136 -23.23 -3.15 19.64
C GLU A 136 -24.08 -3.38 18.39
N GLY A 137 -24.97 -4.38 18.46
CA GLY A 137 -25.77 -4.78 17.30
C GLY A 137 -24.89 -5.13 16.11
N ARG A 138 -25.06 -4.38 15.00
CA ARG A 138 -24.28 -4.56 13.76
C ARG A 138 -23.00 -3.73 13.68
N PHE A 139 -22.65 -3.02 14.75
CA PHE A 139 -21.50 -2.13 14.80
C PHE A 139 -20.40 -2.67 15.70
N VAL A 140 -19.18 -2.29 15.36
CA VAL A 140 -17.98 -2.64 16.11
C VAL A 140 -17.12 -1.40 16.32
N LYS A 141 -16.75 -1.11 17.57
CA LYS A 141 -15.89 0.03 17.91
C LYS A 141 -14.44 -0.35 17.71
N GLY A 142 -13.73 0.38 16.84
CA GLY A 142 -12.30 0.22 16.64
C GLY A 142 -11.49 1.16 17.52
N ALA A 143 -10.42 0.66 18.11
CA ALA A 143 -9.48 1.46 18.88
C ALA A 143 -8.89 2.59 18.03
N ARG A 144 -8.83 3.81 18.59
CA ARG A 144 -8.40 5.05 17.91
C ARG A 144 -9.23 5.45 16.67
N ALA A 145 -10.36 4.78 16.47
CA ALA A 145 -11.29 5.06 15.39
C ALA A 145 -12.70 5.25 15.97
N GLY A 146 -13.72 5.10 15.13
CA GLY A 146 -15.12 5.09 15.54
C GLY A 146 -15.74 3.70 15.46
N TRP A 147 -17.07 3.70 15.31
CA TRP A 147 -17.88 2.53 15.10
C TRP A 147 -17.95 2.18 13.61
N PHE A 148 -17.48 1.00 13.25
CA PHE A 148 -17.59 0.45 11.91
C PHE A 148 -18.84 -0.43 11.79
N VAL A 149 -19.31 -0.65 10.57
CA VAL A 149 -20.25 -1.75 10.29
C VAL A 149 -19.48 -3.06 10.36
N ASP A 150 -19.92 -4.00 11.21
CA ASP A 150 -19.15 -5.20 11.54
C ASP A 150 -18.82 -6.08 10.34
N HIS A 151 -19.76 -6.29 9.42
CA HIS A 151 -19.54 -7.13 8.23
C HIS A 151 -18.57 -6.52 7.19
N HIS A 152 -18.10 -5.28 7.40
CA HIS A 152 -17.02 -4.70 6.60
C HIS A 152 -15.63 -5.12 7.09
N LEU A 153 -15.54 -5.76 8.26
CA LEU A 153 -14.31 -6.22 8.87
C LEU A 153 -14.19 -7.74 8.78
N ALA A 154 -12.96 -8.22 8.83
CA ALA A 154 -12.65 -9.63 8.98
C ALA A 154 -11.46 -9.82 9.93
N PRO A 155 -11.40 -10.93 10.68
CA PRO A 155 -10.33 -11.16 11.65
C PRO A 155 -8.95 -11.25 10.96
N ILE A 156 -7.89 -10.89 11.66
CA ILE A 156 -6.52 -11.16 11.22
C ILE A 156 -6.23 -12.65 11.43
N GLY A 157 -5.57 -13.28 10.46
CA GLY A 157 -5.29 -14.72 10.48
C GLY A 157 -6.46 -15.59 10.00
N GLY A 158 -7.57 -14.99 9.55
CA GLY A 158 -8.72 -15.70 9.01
C GLY A 158 -9.51 -14.88 7.99
N GLY A 159 -10.33 -15.57 7.18
CA GLY A 159 -11.23 -14.92 6.21
C GLY A 159 -10.51 -14.06 5.17
N PHE A 160 -9.26 -14.39 4.83
CA PHE A 160 -8.58 -13.78 3.69
C PHE A 160 -9.25 -14.18 2.38
N GLU A 161 -9.21 -13.28 1.42
CA GLU A 161 -9.70 -13.53 0.08
C GLU A 161 -8.80 -14.58 -0.60
N THR A 162 -9.35 -15.41 -1.47
CA THR A 162 -8.58 -16.47 -2.17
C THR A 162 -8.22 -16.10 -3.59
N ASP A 163 -8.91 -15.12 -4.17
CA ASP A 163 -8.70 -14.63 -5.53
C ASP A 163 -8.35 -13.14 -5.50
N TYR A 164 -7.06 -12.84 -5.58
CA TYR A 164 -6.58 -11.45 -5.55
C TYR A 164 -7.01 -10.68 -6.81
N VAL A 165 -7.23 -11.34 -7.95
CA VAL A 165 -7.72 -10.65 -9.16
C VAL A 165 -9.15 -10.16 -8.91
N ALA A 166 -10.01 -10.98 -8.29
CA ALA A 166 -11.35 -10.56 -7.90
C ALA A 166 -11.35 -9.41 -6.87
N VAL A 167 -10.32 -9.33 -6.00
CA VAL A 167 -10.13 -8.16 -5.12
C VAL A 167 -9.72 -6.93 -5.91
N ALA A 168 -8.78 -7.05 -6.85
CA ALA A 168 -8.34 -5.95 -7.69
C ALA A 168 -9.49 -5.39 -8.53
N GLU A 169 -10.38 -6.25 -9.05
CA GLU A 169 -11.58 -5.84 -9.81
C GLU A 169 -12.52 -4.95 -8.99
N ARG A 170 -12.51 -5.01 -7.65
CA ARG A 170 -13.31 -4.12 -6.77
C ARG A 170 -12.85 -2.66 -6.84
N PHE A 171 -11.66 -2.40 -7.37
CA PHE A 171 -11.12 -1.04 -7.59
C PHE A 171 -11.41 -0.51 -8.99
N LEU A 172 -12.16 -1.22 -9.83
CA LEU A 172 -12.52 -0.71 -11.16
C LEU A 172 -13.15 0.70 -11.03
N HIS A 173 -12.67 1.63 -11.83
CA HIS A 173 -12.99 3.07 -11.81
C HIS A 173 -12.44 3.88 -10.63
N ALA A 174 -11.71 3.28 -9.69
CA ALA A 174 -10.99 4.06 -8.67
C ALA A 174 -9.99 5.01 -9.36
N PRO A 175 -9.90 6.29 -8.96
CA PRO A 175 -8.98 7.24 -9.56
C PRO A 175 -7.52 6.79 -9.50
N TYR A 176 -6.74 7.15 -10.52
CA TYR A 176 -5.30 6.99 -10.46
C TYR A 176 -4.69 8.09 -9.59
N GLN A 177 -3.91 7.70 -8.59
CA GLN A 177 -3.13 8.63 -7.76
C GLN A 177 -1.71 8.11 -7.61
N TRP A 178 -0.73 8.89 -8.07
CA TRP A 178 0.69 8.60 -7.86
C TRP A 178 1.01 8.45 -6.37
N GLY A 179 1.67 7.35 -6.00
CA GLY A 179 1.99 7.05 -4.60
C GLY A 179 0.78 6.63 -3.76
N GLY A 180 -0.43 6.52 -4.33
CA GLY A 180 -1.65 6.18 -3.60
C GLY A 180 -1.79 4.68 -3.33
N ARG A 181 -2.40 4.30 -2.20
CA ARG A 181 -2.67 2.91 -1.77
C ARG A 181 -4.12 2.67 -1.32
N GLU A 182 -5.01 3.61 -1.58
CA GLU A 182 -6.37 3.57 -1.02
C GLU A 182 -7.47 3.58 -2.10
N SER A 183 -8.70 3.33 -1.69
CA SER A 183 -9.80 3.27 -2.68
C SER A 183 -10.16 4.62 -3.30
N LEU A 184 -9.74 5.75 -2.70
CA LEU A 184 -9.95 7.10 -3.26
C LEU A 184 -8.96 7.41 -4.38
N GLY A 185 -7.84 6.71 -4.39
CA GLY A 185 -6.74 6.94 -5.28
C GLY A 185 -5.65 5.91 -5.05
N LEU A 186 -5.28 5.20 -6.11
CA LEU A 186 -4.15 4.29 -6.08
C LEU A 186 -3.40 4.25 -7.41
N ASP A 187 -2.12 3.89 -7.34
CA ASP A 187 -1.31 3.65 -8.54
C ASP A 187 -1.30 2.19 -8.97
N CYS A 188 -0.62 1.92 -10.09
CA CYS A 188 -0.54 0.62 -10.73
C CYS A 188 -0.02 -0.48 -9.81
N SER A 189 1.09 -0.22 -9.13
CA SER A 189 1.73 -1.17 -8.22
C SER A 189 0.96 -1.34 -6.92
N ALA A 190 0.31 -0.29 -6.42
CA ALA A 190 -0.55 -0.37 -5.25
C ALA A 190 -1.81 -1.22 -5.49
N LEU A 191 -2.37 -1.23 -6.70
CA LEU A 191 -3.50 -2.11 -7.05
C LEU A 191 -3.14 -3.58 -6.82
N VAL A 192 -1.98 -4.01 -7.33
CA VAL A 192 -1.44 -5.36 -7.12
C VAL A 192 -1.20 -5.61 -5.63
N GLN A 193 -0.56 -4.65 -4.95
CA GLN A 193 -0.17 -4.78 -3.56
C GLN A 193 -1.38 -4.94 -2.62
N GLN A 194 -2.39 -4.07 -2.75
CA GLN A 194 -3.59 -4.08 -1.92
C GLN A 194 -4.44 -5.34 -2.15
N ALA A 195 -4.54 -5.78 -3.41
CA ALA A 195 -5.21 -7.02 -3.73
C ALA A 195 -4.54 -8.24 -3.07
N LEU A 196 -3.21 -8.32 -3.13
CA LEU A 196 -2.47 -9.41 -2.50
C LEU A 196 -2.51 -9.37 -0.97
N TYR A 197 -2.47 -8.19 -0.38
CA TYR A 197 -2.64 -8.02 1.06
C TYR A 197 -4.00 -8.50 1.56
N ALA A 198 -5.07 -8.29 0.79
CA ALA A 198 -6.41 -8.81 1.13
C ALA A 198 -6.48 -10.35 1.09
N CYS A 199 -5.54 -10.98 0.37
CA CYS A 199 -5.31 -12.42 0.32
C CYS A 199 -4.24 -12.91 1.30
N GLY A 200 -3.72 -12.06 2.18
CA GLY A 200 -2.67 -12.42 3.14
C GLY A 200 -1.30 -12.66 2.52
N ARG A 201 -1.04 -12.11 1.34
CA ARG A 201 0.21 -12.30 0.58
C ARG A 201 1.04 -11.02 0.57
N ALA A 202 2.35 -11.16 0.79
CA ALA A 202 3.28 -10.04 0.73
C ALA A 202 3.51 -9.57 -0.72
N CYS A 203 3.73 -8.28 -0.91
CA CYS A 203 4.03 -7.69 -2.20
C CYS A 203 4.84 -6.39 -1.99
N PRO A 204 6.01 -6.22 -2.64
CA PRO A 204 6.75 -4.96 -2.60
C PRO A 204 5.93 -3.79 -3.16
N ARG A 205 6.30 -2.57 -2.77
CA ARG A 205 5.55 -1.37 -3.13
C ARG A 205 5.69 -0.97 -4.59
N ASP A 206 6.90 -0.99 -5.13
CA ASP A 206 7.19 -0.42 -6.45
C ASP A 206 7.22 -1.47 -7.55
N THR A 207 6.81 -1.05 -8.75
CA THR A 207 6.74 -1.89 -9.96
C THR A 207 8.03 -2.69 -10.23
N ASP A 208 9.20 -2.06 -10.13
CA ASP A 208 10.48 -2.74 -10.37
C ASP A 208 10.78 -3.79 -9.29
N LEU A 209 10.52 -3.47 -8.02
CA LEU A 209 10.64 -4.41 -6.91
C LEU A 209 9.66 -5.57 -7.04
N GLN A 210 8.43 -5.34 -7.48
CA GLN A 210 7.45 -6.40 -7.75
C GLN A 210 7.90 -7.32 -8.88
N ARG A 211 8.41 -6.75 -9.97
CA ARG A 211 8.92 -7.52 -11.11
C ARG A 211 10.06 -8.46 -10.70
N ASP A 212 10.94 -7.98 -9.82
CA ASP A 212 12.11 -8.74 -9.36
C ASP A 212 11.75 -9.74 -8.24
N PHE A 213 10.61 -9.53 -7.56
CA PHE A 213 10.11 -10.40 -6.49
C PHE A 213 9.37 -11.64 -7.01
N PHE A 214 8.58 -11.51 -8.06
CA PHE A 214 7.81 -12.62 -8.62
C PHE A 214 8.61 -13.40 -9.68
N PRO A 215 8.37 -14.72 -9.86
CA PRO A 215 9.02 -15.52 -10.90
C PRO A 215 8.60 -15.09 -12.30
N GLU A 216 9.56 -15.09 -13.23
CA GLU A 216 9.35 -14.89 -14.65
C GLU A 216 8.64 -16.08 -15.31
N ILE A 217 7.75 -15.77 -16.26
CA ILE A 217 7.08 -16.73 -17.13
C ILE A 217 7.26 -16.35 -18.60
N ALA A 218 7.15 -17.33 -19.49
CA ALA A 218 7.11 -17.07 -20.92
C ALA A 218 5.78 -16.42 -21.31
N GLU A 219 5.80 -15.49 -22.27
CA GLU A 219 4.59 -14.80 -22.75
C GLU A 219 3.49 -15.77 -23.20
N ALA A 220 3.86 -16.87 -23.86
CA ALA A 220 2.91 -17.89 -24.33
C ALA A 220 2.19 -18.65 -23.19
N GLU A 221 2.68 -18.54 -21.96
CA GLU A 221 2.10 -19.19 -20.78
C GLU A 221 1.20 -18.25 -19.94
N ARG A 222 1.01 -17.01 -20.42
CA ARG A 222 0.27 -15.98 -19.71
C ARG A 222 -1.19 -16.39 -19.49
N ARG A 223 -1.68 -16.18 -18.27
CA ARG A 223 -3.06 -16.48 -17.86
C ARG A 223 -3.56 -15.45 -16.85
N ARG A 224 -4.84 -15.58 -16.47
CA ARG A 224 -5.44 -14.77 -15.41
C ARG A 224 -4.60 -14.81 -14.14
N GLY A 225 -4.32 -13.64 -13.58
CA GLY A 225 -3.48 -13.49 -12.38
C GLY A 225 -1.98 -13.55 -12.66
N ASP A 226 -1.54 -13.48 -13.91
CA ASP A 226 -0.17 -13.09 -14.20
C ASP A 226 -0.09 -11.56 -14.30
N LEU A 227 1.12 -11.02 -14.10
CA LEU A 227 1.41 -9.60 -14.17
C LEU A 227 2.21 -9.31 -15.44
N VAL A 228 1.93 -8.18 -16.08
CA VAL A 228 2.72 -7.64 -17.19
C VAL A 228 3.37 -6.33 -16.76
N PHE A 229 4.66 -6.19 -17.05
CA PHE A 229 5.49 -5.08 -16.59
C PHE A 229 6.00 -4.22 -17.74
N TRP A 230 6.06 -2.91 -17.50
CA TRP A 230 6.80 -1.93 -18.28
C TRP A 230 7.72 -1.14 -17.35
N LYS A 231 8.52 -0.22 -17.89
CA LYS A 231 9.30 0.69 -17.06
C LYS A 231 8.38 1.61 -16.25
N GLY A 232 8.25 1.36 -14.94
CA GLY A 232 7.43 2.17 -14.05
C GLY A 232 5.92 1.91 -14.16
N HIS A 233 5.49 0.81 -14.79
CA HIS A 233 4.09 0.42 -14.84
C HIS A 233 3.88 -1.09 -14.73
N VAL A 234 2.77 -1.52 -14.11
CA VAL A 234 2.35 -2.92 -14.00
C VAL A 234 0.85 -3.04 -14.26
N ALA A 235 0.42 -4.17 -14.81
CA ALA A 235 -0.98 -4.52 -14.95
C ALA A 235 -1.23 -6.00 -14.59
N ILE A 236 -2.46 -6.31 -14.19
CA ILE A 236 -2.93 -7.67 -13.90
C ILE A 236 -3.64 -8.21 -15.14
N LEU A 237 -3.28 -9.41 -15.59
CA LEU A 237 -4.01 -10.12 -16.64
C LEU A 237 -5.33 -10.67 -16.07
N LEU A 238 -6.45 -10.31 -16.68
CA LEU A 238 -7.76 -10.91 -16.41
C LEU A 238 -7.96 -12.20 -17.22
N ASP A 239 -7.30 -12.27 -18.37
CA ASP A 239 -7.18 -13.39 -19.29
C ASP A 239 -5.93 -13.14 -20.17
N PRO A 240 -5.60 -13.98 -21.17
CA PRO A 240 -4.42 -13.75 -21.99
C PRO A 240 -4.39 -12.41 -22.74
N ASP A 241 -5.52 -11.78 -23.03
CA ASP A 241 -5.59 -10.62 -23.93
C ASP A 241 -6.20 -9.37 -23.27
N THR A 242 -6.65 -9.47 -22.02
CA THR A 242 -7.28 -8.38 -21.27
C THR A 242 -6.51 -8.07 -19.99
N ILE A 243 -6.26 -6.78 -19.72
CA ILE A 243 -5.61 -6.31 -18.49
C ILE A 243 -6.53 -5.45 -17.63
N LEU A 244 -6.27 -5.45 -16.32
CA LEU A 244 -6.75 -4.50 -15.33
C LEU A 244 -5.56 -3.72 -14.76
N HIS A 245 -5.63 -2.40 -14.73
CA HIS A 245 -4.59 -1.56 -14.11
C HIS A 245 -5.07 -0.17 -13.69
N ALA A 246 -4.48 0.39 -12.64
CA ALA A 246 -4.54 1.82 -12.34
C ALA A 246 -3.53 2.54 -13.23
N ASN A 247 -3.98 3.46 -14.10
CA ASN A 247 -3.09 4.04 -15.12
C ASN A 247 -3.33 5.54 -15.34
N ALA A 248 -2.25 6.24 -15.72
CA ALA A 248 -2.25 7.68 -15.99
C ALA A 248 -2.85 8.07 -17.36
N HIS A 249 -3.18 7.11 -18.23
CA HIS A 249 -3.85 7.40 -19.50
C HIS A 249 -5.34 7.69 -19.28
N HIS A 250 -6.01 6.81 -18.55
CA HIS A 250 -7.41 6.94 -18.17
C HIS A 250 -7.61 7.77 -16.88
N MET A 251 -6.51 8.05 -16.15
CA MET A 251 -6.54 8.62 -14.81
C MET A 251 -7.44 7.83 -13.83
N ALA A 252 -7.52 6.51 -14.04
CA ALA A 252 -8.36 5.60 -13.29
C ALA A 252 -7.85 4.16 -13.37
N THR A 253 -8.42 3.29 -12.55
CA THR A 253 -8.37 1.85 -12.71
C THR A 253 -9.31 1.43 -13.83
N ALA A 254 -8.76 0.82 -14.88
CA ALA A 254 -9.49 0.49 -16.10
C ALA A 254 -9.17 -0.94 -16.56
N ILE A 255 -10.10 -1.49 -17.33
CA ILE A 255 -9.95 -2.73 -18.08
C ILE A 255 -9.81 -2.36 -19.55
N GLU A 256 -8.80 -2.90 -20.23
CA GLU A 256 -8.59 -2.68 -21.66
C GLU A 256 -7.87 -3.86 -22.34
N PRO A 257 -7.92 -3.96 -23.68
CA PRO A 257 -7.15 -4.95 -24.43
C PRO A 257 -5.64 -4.75 -24.25
N LEU A 258 -4.92 -5.82 -23.92
CA LEU A 258 -3.47 -5.83 -23.72
C LEU A 258 -2.73 -5.30 -24.96
N ALA A 259 -3.15 -5.71 -26.16
CA ALA A 259 -2.49 -5.31 -27.40
C ALA A 259 -2.54 -3.79 -27.63
N GLU A 260 -3.66 -3.15 -27.31
CA GLU A 260 -3.83 -1.70 -27.43
C GLU A 260 -2.97 -0.96 -26.40
N ALA A 261 -2.95 -1.45 -25.15
CA ALA A 261 -2.09 -0.91 -24.11
C ALA A 261 -0.60 -1.02 -24.48
N ILE A 262 -0.15 -2.18 -25.00
CA ILE A 262 1.22 -2.37 -25.46
C ILE A 262 1.58 -1.37 -26.56
N ALA A 263 0.74 -1.25 -27.60
CA ALA A 263 0.99 -0.34 -28.70
C ALA A 263 1.06 1.12 -28.25
N ARG A 264 0.14 1.54 -27.37
CA ARG A 264 0.09 2.90 -26.83
C ARG A 264 1.27 3.21 -25.92
N ILE A 265 1.61 2.32 -24.98
CA ILE A 265 2.70 2.54 -24.01
C ILE A 265 4.07 2.52 -24.70
N ALA A 266 4.25 1.70 -25.73
CA ALA A 266 5.49 1.68 -26.51
C ALA A 266 5.81 3.02 -27.20
N ALA A 267 4.80 3.86 -27.44
CA ALA A 267 4.95 5.20 -28.00
C ALA A 267 5.32 6.29 -26.97
N THR A 268 5.45 5.94 -25.68
CA THR A 268 5.82 6.86 -24.60
C THR A 268 7.25 6.58 -24.08
N PRO A 269 7.83 7.43 -23.21
CA PRO A 269 9.11 7.16 -22.57
C PRO A 269 9.14 5.89 -21.69
N THR A 270 7.99 5.29 -21.37
CA THR A 270 7.88 4.01 -20.66
C THR A 270 8.43 2.85 -21.51
N GLY A 271 8.21 2.89 -22.84
CA GLY A 271 8.72 1.88 -23.78
C GLY A 271 7.95 0.56 -23.77
N GLY A 272 8.58 -0.49 -24.29
CA GLY A 272 7.96 -1.81 -24.47
C GLY A 272 7.80 -2.63 -23.18
N VAL A 273 7.14 -3.78 -23.29
CA VAL A 273 6.97 -4.75 -22.20
C VAL A 273 8.35 -5.26 -21.75
N LEU A 274 8.57 -5.26 -20.44
CA LEU A 274 9.79 -5.77 -19.81
C LEU A 274 9.70 -7.24 -19.41
N GLY A 275 8.50 -7.81 -19.35
CA GLY A 275 8.27 -9.22 -19.10
C GLY A 275 6.97 -9.50 -18.36
N TYR A 276 6.71 -10.78 -18.15
CA TYR A 276 5.55 -11.29 -17.45
C TYR A 276 5.98 -12.03 -16.18
N ARG A 277 5.21 -11.91 -15.10
CA ARG A 277 5.48 -12.59 -13.83
C ARG A 277 4.26 -13.33 -13.32
N ARG A 278 4.47 -14.43 -12.59
CA ARG A 278 3.41 -15.20 -11.96
C ARG A 278 3.41 -15.00 -10.46
N VAL A 279 2.23 -14.69 -9.91
CA VAL A 279 2.04 -14.40 -8.49
C VAL A 279 1.80 -15.68 -7.70
#